data_AF-A0A089LM14-F1
#
_entry.id   AF-A0A089LM14-F1
#
_cell.length_a   1.000
_cell.length_b   1.000
_cell.length_c   1.000
_cell.angle_alpha   90.00
_cell.angle_beta   90.00
_cell.angle_gamma   90.00
#
_symmetry.space_group_name_H-M   'P 1'
#
loop_
_entity.id
_entity.type
_entity.pdbx_description
1 polymer ?
#
loop_
_entity_poly.entity_id
_entity_poly.type
_entity_poly.pdbx_seq_one_letter_code
_entity_poly.pdbx_strand_id
1 'polypeptide(L)'
;MHKDLVSAFGKVVDILKRDERCKGGWHYGSATRGGEDGYSDFDPVFLVEDRDFEAFAADVPKVLAAAADELLVFWGESFNDAHFKNYCSIMRLGENLHQFDFFIINAGYPEAWMCRQHCKGCTRDHIIFDRTGEVGEFLSRGYRPDNNIPDAVRAMDTYWFHTEMLIKYFNRRDLFKLIKNVDVLFHAHVDLLLSRYDNLDWGAWESRVKHCVPEEKQEHLKAYFVPAEYGELEAAIRKAMVLFHEDPVDICRELGIAYPESVPRQVMAYFGRRLSEDDTSPDSGWNVSA
;
A
#
# COMPACT_ATOMS: atom_id res chain seq x y z
N MET A 1 14.42 8.89 -14.26
CA MET A 1 13.51 8.15 -15.17
C MET A 1 14.23 7.67 -16.42
N HIS A 2 13.83 6.54 -17.00
CA HIS A 2 14.42 6.01 -18.24
C HIS A 2 14.03 6.86 -19.46
N LYS A 3 14.99 7.11 -20.38
CA LYS A 3 14.78 8.04 -21.52
C LYS A 3 13.70 7.57 -22.49
N ASP A 4 13.63 6.27 -22.75
CA ASP A 4 12.62 5.70 -23.67
C ASP A 4 11.21 5.93 -23.13
N LEU A 5 11.02 5.72 -21.82
CA LEU A 5 9.75 5.95 -21.14
C LEU A 5 9.36 7.44 -21.16
N VAL A 6 10.31 8.35 -20.95
CA VAL A 6 10.08 9.81 -21.10
C VAL A 6 9.62 10.15 -22.52
N SER A 7 10.21 9.53 -23.55
CA SER A 7 9.80 9.74 -24.94
C SER A 7 8.38 9.21 -25.21
N ALA A 8 8.07 8.01 -24.71
CA ALA A 8 6.73 7.43 -24.83
C ALA A 8 5.67 8.29 -24.11
N PHE A 9 5.96 8.77 -22.90
CA PHE A 9 5.10 9.70 -22.18
C PHE A 9 4.83 10.98 -22.97
N GLY A 10 5.86 11.55 -23.61
CA GLY A 10 5.68 12.70 -24.52
C GLY A 10 4.67 12.42 -25.64
N LYS A 11 4.74 11.23 -26.28
CA LYS A 11 3.77 10.82 -27.30
C LYS A 11 2.35 10.69 -26.74
N VAL A 12 2.20 10.10 -25.54
CA VAL A 12 0.89 10.03 -24.85
C VAL A 12 0.32 11.43 -24.65
N VAL A 13 1.12 12.35 -24.11
CA VAL A 13 0.70 13.74 -23.88
C VAL A 13 0.31 14.44 -25.18
N ASP A 14 1.04 14.22 -26.27
CA ASP A 14 0.71 14.82 -27.57
C ASP A 14 -0.60 14.29 -28.16
N ILE A 15 -0.91 13.00 -27.96
CA ILE A 15 -2.20 12.41 -28.33
C ILE A 15 -3.33 13.05 -27.51
N LEU A 16 -3.16 13.12 -26.19
CA LEU A 16 -4.19 13.63 -25.27
C LEU A 16 -4.43 15.13 -25.42
N LYS A 17 -3.40 15.92 -25.77
CA LYS A 17 -3.56 17.34 -26.11
C LYS A 17 -4.48 17.56 -27.32
N ARG A 18 -4.65 16.57 -28.20
CA ARG A 18 -5.55 16.62 -29.37
C ARG A 18 -6.94 16.03 -29.10
N ASP A 19 -7.09 15.25 -28.04
CA ASP A 19 -8.38 14.66 -27.65
C ASP A 19 -9.21 15.67 -26.85
N GLU A 20 -10.27 16.20 -27.46
CA GLU A 20 -11.14 17.24 -26.87
C GLU A 20 -11.78 16.83 -25.54
N ARG A 21 -11.90 15.52 -25.28
CA ARG A 21 -12.47 14.96 -24.04
C ARG A 21 -11.56 15.14 -22.83
N CYS A 22 -10.23 15.17 -23.03
CA CYS A 22 -9.25 15.32 -21.96
C CYS A 22 -8.97 16.80 -21.67
N LYS A 23 -9.37 17.30 -20.50
CA LYS A 23 -9.16 18.71 -20.12
C LYS A 23 -7.68 19.05 -19.88
N GLY A 24 -6.91 18.05 -19.48
CA GLY A 24 -5.52 18.19 -19.07
C GLY A 24 -5.14 17.11 -18.06
N GLY A 25 -3.95 17.25 -17.50
CA GLY A 25 -3.48 16.34 -16.47
C GLY A 25 -2.28 16.88 -15.68
N TRP A 26 -1.94 16.18 -14.61
CA TRP A 26 -0.80 16.48 -13.75
C TRP A 26 0.00 15.21 -13.45
N HIS A 27 1.26 15.39 -13.11
CA HIS A 27 2.09 14.30 -12.58
C HIS A 27 1.55 13.89 -11.21
N TYR A 28 1.61 12.59 -10.90
CA TYR A 28 1.49 12.04 -9.55
C TYR A 28 2.71 11.16 -9.24
N GLY A 29 2.72 10.50 -8.08
CA GLY A 29 3.76 9.53 -7.73
C GLY A 29 5.14 10.17 -7.52
N SER A 30 6.19 9.40 -7.83
CA SER A 30 7.59 9.79 -7.59
C SER A 30 8.00 11.09 -8.28
N ALA A 31 7.42 11.36 -9.47
CA ALA A 31 7.67 12.56 -10.27
C ALA A 31 7.27 13.86 -9.53
N THR A 32 6.23 13.82 -8.69
CA THR A 32 5.82 14.99 -7.89
C THR A 32 6.63 15.19 -6.62
N ARG A 33 7.46 14.22 -6.26
CA ARG A 33 8.13 14.15 -4.95
C ARG A 33 9.65 14.28 -5.05
N GLY A 34 10.18 14.52 -6.25
CA GLY A 34 11.61 14.58 -6.51
C GLY A 34 12.33 13.23 -6.29
N GLY A 35 11.58 12.12 -6.32
CA GLY A 35 12.08 10.77 -6.05
C GLY A 35 12.29 9.93 -7.31
N GLU A 36 12.25 10.54 -8.50
CA GLU A 36 12.35 9.85 -9.77
C GLU A 36 13.78 9.36 -10.06
N ASP A 37 13.91 8.10 -10.48
CA ASP A 37 15.19 7.45 -10.80
C ASP A 37 15.05 6.49 -12.00
N GLY A 38 16.03 5.61 -12.22
CA GLY A 38 16.01 4.66 -13.33
C GLY A 38 14.94 3.56 -13.23
N TYR A 39 14.33 3.40 -12.04
CA TYR A 39 13.32 2.38 -11.73
C TYR A 39 11.90 2.96 -11.67
N SER A 40 11.75 4.28 -11.78
CA SER A 40 10.44 4.93 -11.79
C SER A 40 9.64 4.65 -13.06
N ASP A 41 8.35 4.44 -12.86
CA ASP A 41 7.27 4.49 -13.83
C ASP A 41 6.69 5.92 -13.94
N PHE A 42 5.59 6.04 -14.69
CA PHE A 42 4.80 7.26 -14.79
C PHE A 42 3.42 7.05 -14.20
N ASP A 43 2.99 8.01 -13.38
CA ASP A 43 1.69 8.05 -12.72
C ASP A 43 0.88 9.32 -13.12
N PRO A 44 0.61 9.63 -14.40
CA PRO A 44 -0.16 10.81 -14.76
C PRO A 44 -1.64 10.66 -14.39
N VAL A 45 -2.22 11.76 -13.92
CA VAL A 45 -3.66 11.87 -13.67
C VAL A 45 -4.28 12.81 -14.69
N PHE A 46 -5.33 12.35 -15.36
CA PHE A 46 -6.05 13.11 -16.38
C PHE A 46 -7.47 13.43 -15.94
N LEU A 47 -7.91 14.66 -16.21
CA LEU A 47 -9.24 15.16 -15.86
C LEU A 47 -10.16 15.11 -17.08
N VAL A 48 -11.31 14.47 -16.93
CA VAL A 48 -12.28 14.24 -18.03
C VAL A 48 -13.68 14.61 -17.57
N GLU A 49 -14.50 15.17 -18.46
CA GLU A 49 -15.91 15.43 -18.18
C GLU A 49 -16.72 14.14 -18.00
N ASP A 50 -17.74 14.17 -17.14
CA ASP A 50 -18.61 13.03 -16.85
C ASP A 50 -19.19 12.39 -18.12
N ARG A 51 -19.70 13.22 -19.05
CA ARG A 51 -20.30 12.76 -20.31
C ARG A 51 -19.33 11.97 -21.21
N ASP A 52 -18.03 12.22 -21.06
CA ASP A 52 -16.98 11.67 -21.93
C ASP A 52 -16.17 10.58 -21.21
N PHE A 53 -16.36 10.38 -19.90
CA PHE A 53 -15.50 9.60 -19.02
C PHE A 53 -15.33 8.14 -19.47
N GLU A 54 -16.43 7.38 -19.62
CA GLU A 54 -16.35 5.96 -19.99
C GLU A 54 -15.83 5.77 -21.42
N ALA A 55 -16.21 6.65 -22.35
CA ALA A 55 -15.73 6.59 -23.73
C ALA A 55 -14.22 6.89 -23.82
N PHE A 56 -13.74 7.87 -23.05
CA PHE A 56 -12.32 8.19 -22.96
C PHE A 56 -11.53 7.05 -22.31
N ALA A 57 -12.03 6.48 -21.20
CA ALA A 57 -11.41 5.35 -20.52
C ALA A 57 -11.27 4.11 -21.43
N ALA A 58 -12.28 3.83 -22.26
CA ALA A 58 -12.25 2.72 -23.21
C ALA A 58 -11.18 2.88 -24.31
N ASP A 59 -10.71 4.09 -24.58
CA ASP A 59 -9.70 4.38 -25.60
C ASP A 59 -8.26 4.37 -25.06
N VAL A 60 -8.05 4.30 -23.74
CA VAL A 60 -6.70 4.30 -23.13
C VAL A 60 -5.76 3.25 -23.73
N PRO A 61 -6.17 1.98 -23.96
CA PRO A 61 -5.29 0.99 -24.58
C PRO A 61 -4.76 1.44 -25.95
N LYS A 62 -5.58 2.17 -26.72
CA LYS A 62 -5.19 2.67 -28.04
C LYS A 62 -4.19 3.81 -27.92
N VAL A 63 -4.37 4.69 -26.93
CA VAL A 63 -3.42 5.78 -26.64
C VAL A 63 -2.05 5.20 -26.27
N LEU A 64 -2.01 4.21 -25.37
CA LEU A 64 -0.77 3.59 -24.93
C LEU A 64 -0.11 2.77 -26.04
N ALA A 65 -0.88 1.98 -26.80
CA ALA A 65 -0.37 1.22 -27.93
C ALA A 65 0.21 2.13 -29.04
N ALA A 66 -0.30 3.34 -29.21
CA ALA A 66 0.25 4.31 -30.17
C ALA A 66 1.55 4.98 -29.68
N ALA A 67 1.82 4.97 -28.37
CA ALA A 67 3.02 5.55 -27.78
C ALA A 67 4.18 4.55 -27.62
N ALA A 68 3.86 3.24 -27.63
CA ALA A 68 4.80 2.14 -27.45
C ALA A 68 5.06 1.36 -28.75
N ASP A 69 6.11 0.54 -28.75
CA ASP A 69 6.32 -0.44 -29.83
C ASP A 69 5.32 -1.60 -29.70
N GLU A 70 4.99 -1.96 -28.45
CA GLU A 70 4.00 -2.98 -28.11
C GLU A 70 3.40 -2.71 -26.72
N LEU A 71 2.07 -2.81 -26.59
CA LEU A 71 1.37 -2.83 -25.30
C LEU A 71 1.17 -4.30 -24.89
N LEU A 72 1.97 -4.78 -23.95
CA LEU A 72 1.99 -6.19 -23.53
C LEU A 72 0.91 -6.52 -22.51
N VAL A 73 0.74 -5.65 -21.52
CA VAL A 73 -0.26 -5.78 -20.47
C VAL A 73 -1.03 -4.48 -20.37
N PHE A 74 -2.35 -4.60 -20.31
CA PHE A 74 -3.26 -3.52 -19.94
C PHE A 74 -4.20 -4.07 -18.87
N TRP A 75 -4.07 -3.58 -17.65
CA TRP A 75 -4.77 -4.12 -16.50
C TRP A 75 -5.48 -2.99 -15.74
N GLY A 76 -6.79 -3.14 -15.57
CA GLY A 76 -7.59 -2.21 -14.79
C GLY A 76 -7.64 -2.62 -13.33
N GLU A 77 -7.42 -1.65 -12.44
CA GLU A 77 -7.48 -1.86 -11.00
C GLU A 77 -8.89 -2.25 -10.51
N SER A 78 -8.92 -3.03 -9.43
CA SER A 78 -10.18 -3.59 -8.88
C SER A 78 -11.13 -2.53 -8.30
N PHE A 79 -10.60 -1.36 -7.96
CA PHE A 79 -11.35 -0.22 -7.45
C PHE A 79 -11.82 0.76 -8.54
N ASN A 80 -11.64 0.42 -9.82
CA ASN A 80 -12.16 1.23 -10.92
C ASN A 80 -13.69 1.31 -10.86
N ASP A 81 -14.23 2.53 -10.94
CA ASP A 81 -15.67 2.81 -10.89
C ASP A 81 -16.06 3.90 -11.89
N ALA A 82 -17.27 4.46 -11.77
CA ALA A 82 -17.78 5.51 -12.67
C ALA A 82 -17.16 6.90 -12.42
N HIS A 83 -16.38 7.06 -11.36
CA HIS A 83 -15.78 8.34 -10.95
C HIS A 83 -14.27 8.35 -11.15
N PHE A 84 -13.63 7.18 -11.07
CA PHE A 84 -12.20 7.02 -11.12
C PHE A 84 -11.78 5.75 -11.86
N LYS A 85 -10.75 5.84 -12.69
CA LYS A 85 -10.06 4.68 -13.26
C LYS A 85 -8.55 4.78 -13.01
N ASN A 86 -7.91 3.66 -12.69
CA ASN A 86 -6.49 3.42 -12.85
C ASN A 86 -6.27 2.23 -13.80
N TYR A 87 -5.35 2.38 -14.74
CA TYR A 87 -4.88 1.30 -15.59
C TYR A 87 -3.36 1.16 -15.47
N CYS A 88 -2.89 0.02 -14.98
CA CYS A 88 -1.47 -0.31 -14.97
C CYS A 88 -1.12 -1.05 -16.26
N SER A 89 -0.03 -0.65 -16.89
CA SER A 89 0.39 -1.19 -18.18
C SER A 89 1.84 -1.63 -18.18
N ILE A 90 2.15 -2.66 -18.98
CA ILE A 90 3.52 -3.01 -19.34
C ILE A 90 3.68 -2.73 -20.84
N MET A 91 4.61 -1.86 -21.17
CA MET A 91 4.92 -1.44 -22.54
C MET A 91 6.33 -1.87 -22.93
N ARG A 92 6.49 -2.33 -24.16
CA ARG A 92 7.80 -2.53 -24.79
C ARG A 92 8.24 -1.26 -25.50
N LEU A 93 9.45 -0.82 -25.21
CA LEU A 93 10.14 0.29 -25.88
C LEU A 93 11.57 -0.17 -26.21
N GLY A 94 11.84 -0.45 -27.48
CA GLY A 94 13.06 -1.14 -27.91
C GLY A 94 13.21 -2.50 -27.20
N GLU A 95 14.36 -2.70 -26.58
CA GLU A 95 14.68 -3.90 -25.81
C GLU A 95 14.17 -3.85 -24.35
N ASN A 96 13.59 -2.72 -23.93
CA ASN A 96 13.20 -2.47 -22.54
C ASN A 96 11.71 -2.71 -22.31
N LEU A 97 11.39 -3.08 -21.07
CA LEU A 97 10.02 -3.14 -20.56
C LEU A 97 9.83 -2.03 -19.53
N HIS A 98 8.72 -1.31 -19.64
CA HIS A 98 8.39 -0.21 -18.75
C HIS A 98 6.97 -0.35 -18.20
N GLN A 99 6.81 -0.01 -16.92
CA GLN A 99 5.51 0.19 -16.31
C GLN A 99 5.00 1.61 -16.58
N PHE A 100 3.69 1.74 -16.72
CA PHE A 100 3.01 3.01 -16.92
C PHE A 100 1.59 2.91 -16.37
N ASP A 101 1.29 3.74 -15.38
CA ASP A 101 -0.03 3.88 -14.80
C ASP A 101 -0.78 5.03 -15.48
N PHE A 102 -2.10 4.90 -15.59
CA PHE A 102 -2.94 5.89 -16.26
C PHE A 102 -4.18 6.15 -15.44
N PHE A 103 -4.16 7.25 -14.70
CA PHE A 103 -5.27 7.65 -13.84
C PHE A 103 -6.23 8.59 -14.56
N ILE A 104 -7.52 8.39 -14.36
CA ILE A 104 -8.58 9.24 -14.89
C ILE A 104 -9.51 9.64 -13.75
N ILE A 105 -9.70 10.95 -13.58
CA ILE A 105 -10.69 11.52 -12.67
C ILE A 105 -11.86 12.06 -13.47
N ASN A 106 -13.06 11.64 -13.10
CA ASN A 106 -14.30 12.23 -13.57
C ASN A 106 -14.53 13.57 -12.85
N ALA A 107 -14.50 14.66 -13.62
CA ALA A 107 -14.66 16.03 -13.11
C ALA A 107 -16.02 16.28 -12.43
N GLY A 108 -17.03 15.46 -12.71
CA GLY A 108 -18.35 15.52 -12.06
C GLY A 108 -18.38 15.01 -10.62
N TYR A 109 -17.36 14.24 -10.20
CA TYR A 109 -17.32 13.57 -8.89
C TYR A 109 -15.99 13.78 -8.16
N PRO A 110 -15.54 15.03 -7.96
CA PRO A 110 -14.25 15.32 -7.33
C PRO A 110 -14.16 14.81 -5.88
N GLU A 111 -15.31 14.69 -5.22
CA GLU A 111 -15.39 14.32 -3.81
C GLU A 111 -15.28 12.81 -3.55
N ALA A 112 -15.30 11.98 -4.59
CA ALA A 112 -15.08 10.55 -4.45
C ALA A 112 -13.69 10.27 -3.87
N TRP A 113 -13.60 9.28 -2.98
CA TRP A 113 -12.40 9.04 -2.18
C TRP A 113 -11.15 8.83 -3.04
N MET A 114 -11.25 8.02 -4.11
CA MET A 114 -10.14 7.78 -5.04
C MET A 114 -9.71 9.04 -5.80
N CYS A 115 -10.65 9.90 -6.20
CA CYS A 115 -10.36 11.18 -6.84
C CYS A 115 -9.57 12.09 -5.90
N ARG A 116 -10.04 12.25 -4.66
CA ARG A 116 -9.34 13.04 -3.63
C ARG A 116 -7.94 12.51 -3.36
N GLN A 117 -7.77 11.19 -3.30
CA GLN A 117 -6.47 10.55 -3.03
C GLN A 117 -5.42 10.89 -4.10
N HIS A 118 -5.82 10.99 -5.37
CA HIS A 118 -4.92 11.30 -6.50
C HIS A 118 -4.73 12.82 -6.74
N CYS A 119 -5.32 13.65 -5.88
CA CYS A 119 -5.02 15.08 -5.77
C CYS A 119 -4.04 15.41 -4.62
N LYS A 120 -3.77 14.42 -3.76
CA LYS A 120 -3.06 14.63 -2.50
C LYS A 120 -1.60 14.98 -2.74
N GLY A 121 -1.18 16.15 -2.26
CA GLY A 121 0.15 16.72 -2.49
C GLY A 121 0.35 17.41 -3.84
N CYS A 122 -0.65 17.41 -4.72
CA CYS A 122 -0.54 17.98 -6.07
C CYS A 122 -0.97 19.46 -6.10
N THR A 123 -0.06 20.32 -6.51
CA THR A 123 -0.30 21.73 -6.86
C THR A 123 -0.28 21.97 -8.37
N ARG A 124 -0.53 23.22 -8.79
CA ARG A 124 -0.42 23.68 -10.19
C ARG A 124 0.97 23.47 -10.79
N ASP A 125 2.02 23.38 -9.96
CA ASP A 125 3.39 23.18 -10.42
C ASP A 125 3.61 21.79 -11.04
N HIS A 126 2.69 20.85 -10.80
CA HIS A 126 2.75 19.49 -11.33
C HIS A 126 1.95 19.29 -12.62
N ILE A 127 1.33 20.35 -13.16
CA ILE A 127 0.50 20.26 -14.36
C ILE A 127 1.38 19.84 -15.56
N ILE A 128 0.96 18.79 -16.26
CA ILE A 128 1.55 18.32 -17.52
C ILE A 128 1.05 19.21 -18.67
N PHE A 129 -0.27 19.41 -18.73
CA PHE A 129 -0.94 20.36 -19.61
C PHE A 129 -2.34 20.68 -19.09
N ASP A 130 -2.84 21.86 -19.44
CA ASP A 130 -4.17 22.33 -19.07
C ASP A 130 -4.76 23.10 -20.26
N ARG A 131 -5.85 22.57 -20.85
CA ARG A 131 -6.39 23.12 -22.10
C ARG A 131 -7.17 24.41 -21.88
N THR A 132 -7.95 24.46 -20.81
CA THR A 132 -8.94 25.53 -20.56
C THR A 132 -8.71 26.26 -19.24
N GLY A 133 -7.74 25.83 -18.42
CA GLY A 133 -7.49 26.34 -17.07
C GLY A 133 -8.22 25.55 -15.98
N GLU A 134 -9.05 24.58 -16.37
CA GLU A 134 -9.89 23.81 -15.44
C GLU A 134 -9.09 22.86 -14.56
N VAL A 135 -7.95 22.33 -15.04
CA VAL A 135 -7.07 21.48 -14.20
C VAL A 135 -6.44 22.32 -13.09
N GLY A 136 -5.96 23.52 -13.43
CA GLY A 136 -5.41 24.46 -12.47
C GLY A 136 -6.45 24.93 -11.45
N GLU A 137 -7.71 25.11 -11.85
CA GLU A 137 -8.80 25.38 -10.91
C GLU A 137 -9.10 24.18 -10.01
N PHE A 138 -9.19 22.99 -10.60
CA PHE A 138 -9.47 21.74 -9.90
C PHE A 138 -8.46 21.47 -8.79
N LEU A 139 -7.17 21.55 -9.08
CA LEU A 139 -6.10 21.36 -8.09
C LEU A 139 -6.09 22.46 -7.02
N SER A 140 -6.42 23.71 -7.37
CA SER A 140 -6.50 24.81 -6.40
C SER A 140 -7.58 24.65 -5.35
N ARG A 141 -8.60 23.80 -5.58
CA ARG A 141 -9.61 23.48 -4.57
C ARG A 141 -9.07 22.59 -3.44
N GLY A 142 -7.91 21.95 -3.64
CA GLY A 142 -7.20 21.23 -2.59
C GLY A 142 -7.91 19.96 -2.12
N TYR A 143 -8.58 19.25 -3.03
CA TYR A 143 -9.23 17.97 -2.72
C TYR A 143 -8.21 16.99 -2.12
N ARG A 144 -8.55 16.41 -0.97
CA ARG A 144 -7.73 15.40 -0.29
C ARG A 144 -8.58 14.59 0.68
N PRO A 145 -8.31 13.29 0.87
CA PRO A 145 -8.91 12.54 1.95
C PRO A 145 -8.32 12.99 3.28
N ASP A 146 -9.05 12.72 4.36
CA ASP A 146 -8.53 12.91 5.71
C ASP A 146 -7.30 12.02 5.93
N ASN A 147 -6.30 12.55 6.64
CA ASN A 147 -5.18 11.74 7.11
C ASN A 147 -5.68 10.86 8.25
N ASN A 148 -5.88 9.57 7.97
CA ASN A 148 -6.24 8.60 8.99
C ASN A 148 -4.99 8.09 9.70
N ILE A 149 -4.65 8.70 10.84
CA ILE A 149 -3.60 8.20 11.72
C ILE A 149 -4.13 6.93 12.42
N PRO A 150 -3.42 5.79 12.37
CA PRO A 150 -3.89 4.56 13.01
C PRO A 150 -4.11 4.72 14.53
N ASP A 151 -5.09 3.99 15.06
CA ASP A 151 -5.34 3.95 16.51
C ASP A 151 -4.35 3.00 17.20
N ALA A 152 -3.48 3.56 18.04
CA ALA A 152 -2.47 2.82 18.78
C ALA A 152 -3.07 1.74 19.71
N VAL A 153 -4.21 2.01 20.36
CA VAL A 153 -4.88 1.04 21.24
C VAL A 153 -5.41 -0.12 20.42
N ARG A 154 -6.05 0.18 19.28
CA ARG A 154 -6.55 -0.84 18.36
C ARG A 154 -5.44 -1.71 17.80
N ALA A 155 -4.28 -1.12 17.48
CA ALA A 155 -3.11 -1.84 17.02
C ALA A 155 -2.60 -2.83 18.09
N MET A 156 -2.46 -2.39 19.34
CA MET A 156 -2.06 -3.25 20.46
C MET A 156 -3.04 -4.40 20.70
N ASP A 157 -4.35 -4.13 20.74
CA ASP A 157 -5.37 -5.17 20.94
C ASP A 157 -5.33 -6.19 19.81
N THR A 158 -5.20 -5.73 18.56
CA THR A 158 -5.13 -6.59 17.39
C THR A 158 -3.91 -7.51 17.48
N TYR A 159 -2.75 -6.96 17.84
CA TYR A 159 -1.51 -7.72 17.95
C TYR A 159 -1.62 -8.85 18.99
N TRP A 160 -2.00 -8.51 20.23
CA TRP A 160 -2.03 -9.50 21.30
C TRP A 160 -3.12 -10.54 21.12
N PHE A 161 -4.28 -10.15 20.58
CA PHE A 161 -5.35 -11.08 20.24
C PHE A 161 -4.91 -12.10 19.18
N HIS A 162 -4.27 -11.65 18.09
CA HIS A 162 -3.83 -12.55 17.02
C HIS A 162 -2.63 -13.40 17.45
N THR A 163 -1.78 -12.89 18.34
CA THR A 163 -0.66 -13.65 18.92
C THR A 163 -1.17 -14.87 19.70
N GLU A 164 -2.18 -14.68 20.57
CA GLU A 164 -2.81 -15.82 21.26
C GLU A 164 -3.40 -16.81 20.24
N MET A 165 -4.05 -16.29 19.21
CA MET A 165 -4.68 -17.11 18.18
C MET A 165 -3.66 -17.97 17.39
N LEU A 166 -2.39 -17.58 17.30
CA LEU A 166 -1.37 -18.40 16.64
C LEU A 166 -1.15 -19.75 17.35
N ILE A 167 -1.34 -19.82 18.68
CA ILE A 167 -1.11 -21.03 19.47
C ILE A 167 -1.90 -22.21 18.90
N LYS A 168 -3.21 -22.01 18.66
CA LYS A 168 -4.04 -23.10 18.11
C LYS A 168 -3.62 -23.49 16.69
N TYR A 169 -3.04 -22.59 15.90
CA TYR A 169 -2.64 -22.89 14.52
C TYR A 169 -1.28 -23.59 14.46
N PHE A 170 -0.37 -23.31 15.40
CA PHE A 170 0.82 -24.13 15.62
C PHE A 170 0.44 -25.57 15.99
N ASN A 171 -0.40 -25.75 17.01
CA ASN A 171 -0.80 -27.09 17.49
C ASN A 171 -1.63 -27.87 16.46
N ARG A 172 -2.39 -27.18 15.60
CA ARG A 172 -3.13 -27.81 14.49
C ARG A 172 -2.28 -28.07 13.25
N ARG A 173 -1.05 -27.58 13.22
CA ARG A 173 -0.17 -27.60 12.03
C ARG A 173 -0.89 -27.02 10.80
N ASP A 174 -1.46 -25.82 10.96
CA ASP A 174 -2.11 -25.07 9.89
C ASP A 174 -1.22 -23.91 9.41
N LEU A 175 -0.29 -24.23 8.52
CA LEU A 175 0.71 -23.30 8.03
C LEU A 175 0.11 -22.06 7.37
N PHE A 176 -0.94 -22.20 6.55
CA PHE A 176 -1.52 -21.06 5.86
C PHE A 176 -2.27 -20.12 6.80
N LYS A 177 -2.89 -20.64 7.87
CA LYS A 177 -3.42 -19.79 8.93
C LYS A 177 -2.30 -19.10 9.71
N LEU A 178 -1.16 -19.74 9.94
CA LEU A 178 -0.01 -19.08 10.56
C LEU A 178 0.48 -17.92 9.69
N ILE A 179 0.78 -18.16 8.40
CA ILE A 179 1.22 -17.13 7.46
C ILE A 179 0.25 -15.94 7.45
N LYS A 180 -1.06 -16.22 7.30
CA LYS A 180 -2.09 -15.18 7.32
C LYS A 180 -2.06 -14.35 8.60
N ASN A 181 -1.90 -14.97 9.77
CA ASN A 181 -1.96 -14.23 11.03
C ASN A 181 -0.63 -13.55 11.38
N VAL A 182 0.51 -14.06 10.90
CA VAL A 182 1.80 -13.35 10.96
C VAL A 182 1.71 -12.03 10.20
N ASP A 183 1.08 -12.03 9.02
CA ASP A 183 0.79 -10.81 8.25
C ASP A 183 -0.08 -9.81 9.05
N VAL A 184 -1.09 -10.29 9.77
CA VAL A 184 -1.89 -9.43 10.68
C VAL A 184 -1.05 -8.84 11.80
N LEU A 185 -0.14 -9.62 12.41
CA LEU A 185 0.76 -9.12 13.44
C LEU A 185 1.73 -8.06 12.91
N PHE A 186 2.30 -8.30 11.73
CA PHE A 186 3.14 -7.34 11.03
C PHE A 186 2.40 -6.01 10.81
N HIS A 187 1.19 -6.06 10.25
CA HIS A 187 0.41 -4.85 10.00
C HIS A 187 -0.04 -4.14 11.29
N ALA A 188 -0.35 -4.87 12.35
CA ALA A 188 -0.61 -4.25 13.65
C ALA A 188 0.63 -3.53 14.23
N HIS A 189 1.84 -4.06 13.98
CA HIS A 189 3.10 -3.39 14.34
C HIS A 189 3.34 -2.14 13.49
N VAL A 190 3.09 -2.21 12.19
CA VAL A 190 3.13 -1.05 11.29
C VAL A 190 2.17 0.04 11.78
N ASP A 191 0.91 -0.30 12.05
CA ASP A 191 -0.11 0.64 12.52
C ASP A 191 0.29 1.29 13.84
N LEU A 192 0.84 0.52 14.79
CA LEU A 192 1.34 1.06 16.05
C LEU A 192 2.43 2.12 15.79
N LEU A 193 3.41 1.84 14.95
CA LEU A 193 4.49 2.78 14.64
C LEU A 193 3.94 4.03 13.92
N LEU A 194 3.07 3.85 12.93
CA LEU A 194 2.48 4.95 12.17
C LEU A 194 1.51 5.80 13.00
N SER A 195 0.90 5.25 14.05
CA SER A 195 0.07 6.04 15.00
C SER A 195 0.83 7.21 15.62
N ARG A 196 2.17 7.12 15.65
CA ARG A 196 3.04 8.13 16.24
C ARG A 196 3.92 8.84 15.23
N TYR A 197 4.51 8.09 14.31
CA TYR A 197 5.57 8.62 13.46
C TYR A 197 5.06 9.22 12.16
N ASP A 198 3.87 8.83 11.70
CA ASP A 198 3.35 9.27 10.41
C ASP A 198 3.14 10.78 10.36
N ASN A 199 3.91 11.42 9.48
CA ASN A 199 3.85 12.84 9.18
C ASN A 199 3.70 13.10 7.68
N LEU A 200 3.46 12.05 6.89
CA LEU A 200 3.31 12.17 5.45
C LEU A 200 1.85 12.28 5.05
N ASP A 201 1.59 13.18 4.11
CA ASP A 201 0.31 13.27 3.45
C ASP A 201 0.27 12.41 2.19
N TRP A 202 1.21 11.51 1.93
CA TRP A 202 1.18 10.66 0.73
C TRP A 202 1.70 9.25 1.00
N GLY A 203 1.52 8.37 0.00
CA GLY A 203 2.01 7.00 0.04
C GLY A 203 1.16 6.06 0.90
N ALA A 204 1.33 4.77 0.68
CA ALA A 204 0.79 3.73 1.52
C ALA A 204 1.77 3.43 2.68
N TRP A 205 1.49 2.40 3.46
CA TRP A 205 2.18 2.13 4.72
C TRP A 205 3.70 1.94 4.52
N GLU A 206 4.12 1.35 3.41
CA GLU A 206 5.53 1.05 3.11
C GLU A 206 6.34 2.33 2.93
N SER A 207 5.77 3.29 2.20
CA SER A 207 6.33 4.62 2.02
C SER A 207 6.44 5.36 3.36
N ARG A 208 5.37 5.30 4.16
CA ARG A 208 5.32 5.96 5.47
C ARG A 208 6.32 5.37 6.46
N VAL A 209 6.44 4.04 6.52
CA VAL A 209 7.44 3.38 7.35
C VAL A 209 8.85 3.84 6.96
N LYS A 210 9.19 3.79 5.67
CA LYS A 210 10.52 4.17 5.18
C LYS A 210 10.92 5.59 5.55
N HIS A 211 9.99 6.53 5.43
CA HIS A 211 10.28 7.97 5.53
C HIS A 211 10.01 8.57 6.91
N CYS A 212 9.12 7.99 7.70
CA CYS A 212 8.67 8.57 8.97
C CYS A 212 9.20 7.82 10.20
N VAL A 213 9.33 6.50 10.12
CA VAL A 213 9.66 5.65 11.27
C VAL A 213 11.18 5.62 11.47
N PRO A 214 11.70 5.72 12.71
CA PRO A 214 13.14 5.58 12.97
C PRO A 214 13.72 4.25 12.45
N GLU A 215 14.94 4.28 11.89
CA GLU A 215 15.57 3.09 11.27
C GLU A 215 15.60 1.88 12.20
N GLU A 216 15.90 2.06 13.49
CA GLU A 216 15.85 1.00 14.50
C GLU A 216 14.49 0.29 14.54
N LYS A 217 13.39 1.04 14.53
CA LYS A 217 12.02 0.50 14.55
C LYS A 217 11.61 -0.09 13.20
N GLN A 218 12.20 0.39 12.09
CA GLN A 218 12.06 -0.27 10.79
C GLN A 218 12.70 -1.67 10.81
N GLU A 219 13.84 -1.85 11.49
CA GLU A 219 14.46 -3.18 11.65
C GLU A 219 13.58 -4.13 12.46
N HIS A 220 12.80 -3.62 13.43
CA HIS A 220 11.87 -4.46 14.20
C HIS A 220 10.84 -5.16 13.29
N LEU A 221 10.32 -4.42 12.31
CA LEU A 221 9.35 -4.91 11.33
C LEU A 221 9.92 -6.03 10.43
N LYS A 222 11.23 -6.16 10.31
CA LYS A 222 11.84 -7.24 9.53
C LYS A 222 11.75 -8.60 10.22
N ALA A 223 11.49 -8.64 11.53
CA ALA A 223 11.40 -9.88 12.30
C ALA A 223 10.28 -10.83 11.83
N TYR A 224 9.27 -10.32 11.12
CA TYR A 224 8.13 -11.10 10.64
C TYR A 224 8.41 -11.85 9.32
N PHE A 225 9.48 -11.50 8.59
CA PHE A 225 9.77 -12.06 7.27
C PHE A 225 10.79 -13.21 7.37
N VAL A 226 10.27 -14.41 7.65
CA VAL A 226 11.05 -15.65 7.72
C VAL A 226 10.49 -16.71 6.76
N PRO A 227 11.24 -17.77 6.44
CA PRO A 227 10.72 -18.90 5.69
C PRO A 227 9.44 -19.45 6.33
N ALA A 228 8.52 -19.93 5.49
CA ALA A 228 7.23 -20.48 5.92
C ALA A 228 7.37 -21.90 6.51
N GLU A 229 8.17 -22.02 7.56
CA GLU A 229 8.46 -23.26 8.28
C GLU A 229 8.08 -23.08 9.75
N TYR A 230 7.48 -24.10 10.38
CA TYR A 230 6.92 -23.96 11.74
C TYR A 230 7.94 -23.46 12.77
N GLY A 231 9.15 -24.02 12.78
CA GLY A 231 10.19 -23.63 13.73
C GLY A 231 10.68 -22.19 13.51
N GLU A 232 10.84 -21.78 12.25
CA GLU A 232 11.24 -20.42 11.87
C GLU A 232 10.15 -19.41 12.25
N LEU A 233 8.88 -19.73 11.94
CA LEU A 233 7.73 -18.91 12.29
C LEU A 233 7.57 -18.77 13.81
N GLU A 234 7.74 -19.85 14.58
CA GLU A 234 7.69 -19.78 16.04
C GLU A 234 8.79 -18.87 16.59
N ALA A 235 10.04 -19.06 16.13
CA ALA A 235 11.17 -18.25 16.56
C ALA A 235 10.98 -16.75 16.19
N ALA A 236 10.48 -16.48 14.97
CA ALA A 236 10.16 -15.14 14.51
C ALA A 236 9.09 -14.48 15.38
N ILE A 237 8.00 -15.18 15.69
CA ILE A 237 6.93 -14.66 16.55
C ILE A 237 7.43 -14.41 17.98
N ARG A 238 8.27 -15.30 18.53
CA ARG A 238 8.89 -15.08 19.85
C ARG A 238 9.73 -13.81 19.87
N LYS A 239 10.54 -13.58 18.83
CA LYS A 239 11.33 -12.35 18.69
C LYS A 239 10.43 -11.13 18.51
N ALA A 240 9.45 -11.22 17.62
CA ALA A 240 8.52 -10.13 17.32
C ALA A 240 7.71 -9.69 18.54
N MET A 241 7.25 -10.62 19.39
CA MET A 241 6.54 -10.29 20.63
C MET A 241 7.37 -9.42 21.57
N VAL A 242 8.68 -9.64 21.64
CA VAL A 242 9.58 -8.82 22.46
C VAL A 242 9.70 -7.42 21.89
N LEU A 243 9.96 -7.31 20.58
CA LEU A 243 10.10 -6.02 19.90
C LEU A 243 8.80 -5.20 19.93
N PHE A 244 7.66 -5.85 19.70
CA PHE A 244 6.35 -5.22 19.81
C PHE A 244 5.99 -4.88 21.25
N HIS A 245 6.53 -5.56 22.26
CA HIS A 245 6.31 -5.16 23.66
C HIS A 245 7.07 -3.86 24.00
N GLU A 246 8.25 -3.66 23.42
CA GLU A 246 9.11 -2.49 23.68
C GLU A 246 8.58 -1.21 23.01
N ASP A 247 8.19 -1.28 21.73
CA ASP A 247 7.80 -0.10 20.95
C ASP A 247 6.62 0.73 21.51
N PRO A 248 5.51 0.13 21.99
CA PRO A 248 4.39 0.86 22.53
C PRO A 248 4.70 1.58 23.84
N VAL A 249 5.75 1.22 24.59
CA VAL A 249 6.06 1.87 25.89
C VAL A 249 6.33 3.35 25.71
N ASP A 250 7.17 3.71 24.73
CA ASP A 250 7.49 5.10 24.43
C ASP A 250 6.33 5.79 23.68
N ILE A 251 5.70 5.10 22.74
CA ILE A 251 4.56 5.63 21.98
C ILE A 251 3.40 5.98 22.92
N CYS A 252 3.04 5.10 23.85
CA CYS A 252 1.97 5.34 24.82
C CYS A 252 2.30 6.52 25.73
N ARG A 253 3.55 6.63 26.19
CA ARG A 253 4.03 7.75 27.01
C ARG A 253 3.86 9.07 26.27
N GLU A 254 4.23 9.12 24.99
CA GLU A 254 4.16 10.33 24.17
C GLU A 254 2.73 10.70 23.78
N LEU A 255 1.87 9.70 23.52
CA LEU A 255 0.45 9.90 23.21
C LEU A 255 -0.43 10.15 24.45
N GLY A 256 0.13 10.02 25.65
CA GLY A 256 -0.61 10.20 26.91
C GLY A 256 -1.64 9.10 27.17
N ILE A 257 -1.45 7.91 26.61
CA ILE A 257 -2.34 6.75 26.80
C ILE A 257 -1.67 5.72 27.72
N ALA A 258 -2.49 4.95 28.45
CA ALA A 258 -1.98 3.94 29.37
C ALA A 258 -1.58 2.67 28.59
N TYR A 259 -0.31 2.25 28.72
CA TYR A 259 0.13 0.97 28.17
C TYR A 259 -0.33 -0.19 29.07
N PRO A 260 -1.09 -1.19 28.56
CA PRO A 260 -1.64 -2.26 29.38
C PRO A 260 -0.61 -3.37 29.65
N GLU A 261 0.46 -3.08 30.40
CA GLU A 261 1.60 -3.96 30.75
C GLU A 261 1.25 -5.40 31.20
N SER A 262 0.03 -5.63 31.69
CA SER A 262 -0.42 -6.97 32.10
C SER A 262 -0.76 -7.90 30.94
N VAL A 263 -1.22 -7.35 29.81
CA VAL A 263 -1.61 -8.11 28.62
C VAL A 263 -0.41 -8.78 27.93
N PRO A 264 0.66 -8.06 27.50
CA PRO A 264 1.82 -8.67 26.85
C PRO A 264 2.42 -9.79 27.70
N ARG A 265 2.63 -9.53 29.00
CA ARG A 265 3.18 -10.52 29.93
C ARG A 265 2.35 -11.80 30.00
N GLN A 266 1.03 -11.70 30.06
CA GLN A 266 0.15 -12.87 30.10
C GLN A 266 0.14 -13.63 28.78
N VAL A 267 0.05 -12.94 27.64
CA VAL A 267 0.00 -13.56 26.32
C VAL A 267 1.33 -14.23 25.99
N MET A 268 2.46 -13.56 26.18
CA MET A 268 3.80 -14.12 25.93
C MET A 268 4.06 -15.35 26.81
N ALA A 269 3.72 -15.29 28.10
CA ALA A 269 3.87 -16.42 29.00
C ALA A 269 2.97 -17.60 28.60
N TYR A 270 1.73 -17.33 28.19
CA TYR A 270 0.80 -18.37 27.75
C TYR A 270 1.26 -19.01 26.43
N PHE A 271 1.67 -18.21 25.45
CA PHE A 271 2.25 -18.69 24.18
C PHE A 271 3.46 -19.58 24.43
N GLY A 272 4.38 -19.14 25.29
CA GLY A 272 5.57 -19.90 25.65
C GLY A 272 5.26 -21.27 26.24
N ARG A 273 4.36 -21.35 27.23
CA ARG A 273 3.95 -22.62 27.85
C ARG A 273 3.31 -23.57 26.84
N ARG A 274 2.37 -23.07 26.03
CA ARG A 274 1.55 -23.92 25.16
C ARG A 274 2.31 -24.52 23.99
N LEU A 275 3.38 -23.89 23.54
CA LEU A 275 4.23 -24.43 22.48
C LEU A 275 5.42 -25.25 23.02
N SER A 276 5.77 -25.10 24.30
CA SER A 276 6.79 -25.96 24.93
C SER A 276 6.27 -27.35 25.35
N GLU A 277 4.95 -27.49 25.50
CA GLU A 277 4.31 -28.72 26.00
C GLU A 277 4.22 -29.85 24.96
N ASP A 278 4.55 -29.59 23.68
CA ASP A 278 4.42 -30.56 22.58
C ASP A 278 5.65 -31.48 22.35
N ASP A 279 6.67 -31.45 23.21
CA ASP A 279 7.80 -32.41 23.17
C ASP A 279 7.57 -33.69 24.02
N THR A 280 6.38 -33.86 24.61
CA THR A 280 6.03 -35.06 25.39
C THR A 280 4.59 -35.55 25.17
N SER A 281 4.23 -35.91 23.93
CA SER A 281 3.11 -36.85 23.71
C SER A 281 3.37 -37.73 22.49
N PRO A 282 3.77 -39.00 22.66
CA PRO A 282 3.83 -39.95 21.55
C PRO A 282 2.41 -40.35 21.13
N ASP A 283 2.24 -40.50 19.81
CA ASP A 283 1.14 -41.20 19.15
C ASP A 283 0.56 -42.37 19.96
N SER A 284 -0.77 -42.45 20.08
CA SER A 284 -1.48 -43.70 19.79
C SER A 284 -3.00 -43.49 19.72
N GLY A 285 -3.57 -43.86 18.58
CA GLY A 285 -4.89 -44.49 18.57
C GLY A 285 -6.01 -43.75 17.83
N TRP A 286 -5.87 -43.58 16.51
CA TRP A 286 -7.04 -43.69 15.65
C TRP A 286 -6.85 -44.87 14.71
N ASN A 287 -7.32 -46.02 15.17
CA ASN A 287 -7.49 -47.23 14.38
C ASN A 287 -8.42 -46.92 13.20
N VAL A 288 -7.90 -47.14 12.00
CA VAL A 288 -8.69 -47.32 10.79
C VAL A 288 -9.28 -48.74 10.86
N SER A 289 -10.59 -48.86 10.64
CA SER A 289 -11.18 -50.11 10.19
C SER A 289 -12.12 -49.84 9.02
N ALA A 290 -12.03 -50.77 8.07
CA ALA A 290 -12.50 -50.78 6.68
C ALA A 290 -13.99 -50.56 6.46
#